data_AF-A0A7C4B7G2-F1
#
_entry.id   AF-A0A7C4B7G2-F1
#
_cell.length_a   1.000
_cell.length_b   1.000
_cell.length_c   1.000
_cell.angle_alpha   90.00
_cell.angle_beta   90.00
_cell.angle_gamma   90.00
#
_symmetry.space_group_name_H-M   'P 1'
#
loop_
_entity.id
_entity.type
_entity.pdbx_description
1 polymer ?
#
loop_
_entity_poly.entity_id
_entity_poly.type
_entity_poly.pdbx_seq_one_letter_code
_entity_poly.pdbx_strand_id
1 'polypeptide(L)'
;MVIVYRAAWLADRYYKQKDPTVKPIDIGVAGATAKTKATEVALKASEEIIQWFGGMAYFTELLIRALLGVFAYVQGAEGAPKALRDLIARSLVEGRVRIK
;
A
#
# COMPACT_ATOMS: atom_id res chain seq x y z
N MET A 1 -8.42 -3.45 3.90
CA MET A 1 -8.59 -1.98 3.93
C MET A 1 -8.35 -1.32 5.30
N VAL A 2 -8.62 -1.97 6.44
CA VAL A 2 -8.42 -1.40 7.79
C VAL A 2 -7.01 -0.79 8.03
N ILE A 3 -5.97 -1.38 7.43
CA ILE A 3 -4.58 -0.90 7.57
C ILE A 3 -4.39 0.49 6.93
N VAL A 4 -5.09 0.79 5.83
CA VAL A 4 -5.02 2.10 5.16
C VAL A 4 -5.62 3.18 6.05
N TYR A 5 -6.79 2.91 6.62
CA TYR A 5 -7.42 3.83 7.58
C TYR A 5 -6.59 4.01 8.84
N ARG A 6 -5.95 2.95 9.34
CA ARG A 6 -5.04 3.06 10.49
C ARG A 6 -3.80 3.92 10.18
N ALA A 7 -3.23 3.79 8.98
CA ALA A 7 -2.12 4.63 8.54
C ALA A 7 -2.56 6.10 8.39
N ALA A 8 -3.74 6.36 7.82
CA ALA A 8 -4.32 7.69 7.74
C ALA A 8 -4.58 8.31 9.12
N TRP A 9 -5.12 7.52 10.06
CA TRP A 9 -5.31 7.94 11.45
C TRP A 9 -3.99 8.28 12.15
N LEU A 10 -2.93 7.50 11.90
CA LEU A 10 -1.60 7.78 12.44
C LEU A 10 -1.01 9.07 11.84
N ALA A 11 -1.20 9.30 10.55
CA ALA A 11 -0.83 10.55 9.89
C ALA A 11 -1.60 11.75 10.49
N ASP A 12 -2.89 11.61 10.75
CA ASP A 12 -3.70 12.64 11.42
C ASP A 12 -3.19 12.96 12.83
N ARG A 13 -2.80 11.94 13.61
CA ARG A 13 -2.20 12.15 14.94
C ARG A 13 -0.92 12.97 14.86
N TYR A 14 -0.08 12.73 13.87
CA TYR A 14 1.16 13.46 13.70
C TYR A 14 0.95 14.88 13.14
N TYR A 15 0.26 15.01 12.01
CA TYR A 15 0.15 16.30 11.30
C TYR A 15 -0.90 17.23 11.89
N LYS A 16 -2.06 16.71 12.33
CA LYS A 16 -3.15 17.53 12.85
C LYS A 16 -3.09 17.66 14.36
N GLN A 17 -2.94 16.56 15.07
CA GLN A 17 -2.98 16.55 16.54
C GLN A 17 -1.61 16.89 17.17
N LYS A 18 -0.53 16.88 16.38
CA LYS A 18 0.85 17.14 16.82
C LYS A 18 1.24 16.27 18.02
N ASP A 19 0.78 15.02 18.00
CA ASP A 19 1.00 14.06 19.09
C ASP A 19 2.50 13.73 19.21
N PRO A 20 3.16 14.07 20.34
CA PRO A 20 4.59 13.87 20.51
C PRO A 20 4.98 12.39 20.62
N THR A 21 4.00 11.49 20.76
CA THR A 21 4.24 10.05 20.83
C THR A 21 4.45 9.40 19.45
N VAL A 22 4.02 10.08 18.38
CA VAL A 22 4.13 9.59 17.00
C VAL A 22 5.36 10.21 16.35
N LYS A 23 6.27 9.38 15.84
CA LYS A 23 7.44 9.84 15.11
C LYS A 23 7.19 9.81 13.60
N PRO A 24 7.94 10.60 12.80
CA PRO A 24 7.85 10.56 11.34
C PRO A 24 8.04 9.15 10.76
N ILE A 25 8.94 8.35 11.37
CA ILE A 25 9.21 6.98 10.95
C ILE A 25 8.01 6.05 11.12
N ASP A 26 7.17 6.27 12.13
CA ASP A 26 5.99 5.45 12.37
C ASP A 26 4.97 5.63 11.23
N ILE A 27 4.82 6.85 10.72
CA ILE A 27 3.97 7.18 9.57
C ILE A 27 4.57 6.57 8.30
N GLY A 28 5.88 6.70 8.11
CA GLY A 28 6.58 6.14 6.95
C GLY A 28 6.40 4.62 6.85
N VAL A 29 6.55 3.91 7.97
CA VAL A 29 6.35 2.46 8.03
C VAL A 29 4.88 2.08 7.87
N ALA A 30 3.96 2.79 8.51
CA ALA A 30 2.52 2.55 8.35
C ALA A 30 2.07 2.75 6.91
N GLY A 31 2.52 3.84 6.26
CA GLY A 31 2.25 4.12 4.85
C GLY A 31 2.85 3.08 3.91
N ALA A 32 4.13 2.71 4.12
CA ALA A 32 4.79 1.67 3.35
C ALA A 32 4.06 0.31 3.46
N THR A 33 3.61 -0.04 4.66
CA THR A 33 2.85 -1.27 4.92
C THR A 33 1.49 -1.23 4.25
N ALA A 34 0.76 -0.12 4.40
CA ALA A 34 -0.55 0.07 3.81
C ALA A 34 -0.48 -0.02 2.27
N LYS A 35 0.47 0.69 1.66
CA LYS A 35 0.68 0.68 0.22
C LYS A 35 0.99 -0.73 -0.29
N THR A 36 1.99 -1.39 0.29
CA THR A 36 2.43 -2.72 -0.16
C THR A 36 1.29 -3.72 -0.08
N LYS A 37 0.49 -3.68 1.00
CA LYS A 37 -0.64 -4.59 1.14
C LYS A 37 -1.80 -4.25 0.21
N ALA A 38 -2.08 -2.96 0.01
CA ALA A 38 -3.17 -2.51 -0.84
C ALA A 38 -2.94 -2.92 -2.31
N THR A 39 -1.71 -2.77 -2.82
CA THR A 39 -1.39 -3.13 -4.20
C THR A 39 -1.43 -4.64 -4.43
N GLU A 40 -0.97 -5.46 -3.47
CA GLU A 40 -1.12 -6.92 -3.51
C GLU A 40 -2.59 -7.35 -3.57
N VAL A 41 -3.45 -6.74 -2.75
CA VAL A 41 -4.88 -7.06 -2.72
C VAL A 41 -5.57 -6.59 -4.00
N ALA A 42 -5.24 -5.40 -4.50
CA ALA A 42 -5.80 -4.87 -5.74
C ALA A 42 -5.44 -5.74 -6.95
N LEU A 43 -4.20 -6.22 -7.03
CA LEU A 43 -3.77 -7.12 -8.11
C LEU A 43 -4.54 -8.44 -8.07
N LYS A 44 -4.62 -9.09 -6.90
CA LYS A 44 -5.37 -10.34 -6.74
C LYS A 44 -6.85 -10.19 -7.09
N ALA A 45 -7.49 -9.13 -6.59
CA ALA A 45 -8.89 -8.86 -6.91
C ALA A 45 -9.08 -8.61 -8.42
N SER A 46 -8.14 -7.93 -9.06
CA SER A 46 -8.18 -7.71 -10.51
C SER A 46 -8.02 -9.01 -11.30
N GLU A 47 -7.13 -9.91 -10.86
CA GLU A 47 -6.95 -11.23 -11.46
C GLU A 47 -8.24 -12.07 -11.36
N GLU A 48 -8.92 -12.06 -10.21
CA GLU A 48 -10.21 -12.74 -10.03
C GLU A 48 -11.29 -12.17 -10.96
N ILE A 49 -11.39 -10.84 -11.06
CA ILE A 49 -12.36 -10.18 -11.95
C ILE A 49 -12.06 -10.51 -13.41
N ILE A 50 -10.79 -10.50 -13.84
CA ILE A 50 -10.40 -10.87 -15.20
C ILE A 50 -10.84 -12.30 -15.51
N GLN A 51 -10.71 -13.23 -14.57
CA GLN A 51 -11.17 -14.61 -14.73
C GLN A 51 -12.69 -14.70 -14.92
N TRP A 52 -13.49 -13.88 -14.23
CA TRP A 52 -14.95 -13.86 -14.39
C TRP A 52 -15.37 -13.47 -15.80
N PHE A 53 -14.66 -12.53 -16.43
CA PHE A 53 -14.99 -12.02 -17.77
C PHE A 53 -14.34 -12.83 -18.91
N GLY A 54 -13.36 -13.67 -18.61
CA GLY A 54 -12.68 -14.53 -19.59
C GLY A 54 -12.12 -13.73 -20.76
N GLY A 55 -12.40 -14.16 -21.99
CA GLY A 55 -11.92 -13.49 -23.21
C GLY A 55 -12.31 -12.02 -23.34
N MET A 56 -13.43 -11.60 -22.72
CA MET A 56 -13.87 -10.20 -22.77
C MET A 56 -12.97 -9.26 -21.94
N ALA A 57 -12.21 -9.80 -20.99
CA ALA A 57 -11.31 -8.98 -20.18
C ALA A 57 -10.17 -8.34 -21.01
N TYR A 58 -9.85 -8.90 -22.18
CA TYR A 58 -8.77 -8.43 -23.06
C TYR A 58 -9.16 -7.23 -23.93
N PHE A 59 -10.45 -6.90 -24.03
CA PHE A 59 -10.84 -5.69 -24.75
C PHE A 59 -10.30 -4.44 -24.04
N THR A 60 -9.70 -3.56 -24.83
CA THR A 60 -8.91 -2.43 -24.33
C THR A 60 -9.78 -1.39 -23.63
N GLU A 61 -11.07 -1.34 -23.92
CA GLU A 61 -12.06 -0.45 -23.29
C GLU A 61 -12.54 -0.94 -21.92
N LEU A 62 -12.25 -2.20 -21.57
CA LEU A 62 -12.75 -2.85 -20.36
C LEU A 62 -11.64 -3.01 -19.30
N LEU A 63 -11.35 -4.25 -18.91
CA LEU A 63 -10.65 -4.56 -17.66
C LEU A 63 -9.12 -4.45 -17.77
N ILE A 64 -8.56 -4.64 -18.96
CA ILE A 64 -7.11 -4.63 -19.13
C ILE A 64 -6.50 -3.24 -18.86
N ARG A 65 -7.24 -2.16 -19.14
CA ARG A 65 -6.86 -0.79 -18.79
C ARG A 65 -6.84 -0.55 -17.27
N ALA A 66 -7.84 -1.07 -16.56
CA ALA A 66 -7.88 -0.97 -15.11
C ALA A 66 -6.70 -1.72 -14.47
N LEU A 67 -6.38 -2.91 -15.00
CA LEU A 67 -5.23 -3.71 -14.56
C LEU A 67 -3.90 -2.99 -14.79
N LEU A 68 -3.72 -2.28 -15.91
CA LEU A 68 -2.52 -1.47 -16.16
C LEU A 68 -2.32 -0.39 -15.08
N GLY A 69 -3.41 0.26 -14.64
CA GLY A 69 -3.37 1.21 -13.53
C GLY A 69 -2.89 0.55 -12.23
N VAL A 70 -3.42 -0.63 -11.90
CA VAL A 70 -2.96 -1.40 -10.73
C VAL A 70 -1.48 -1.76 -10.84
N PHE A 71 -1.03 -2.20 -12.02
CA PHE A 71 0.38 -2.53 -12.25
C PHE A 71 1.32 -1.34 -12.06
N ALA A 72 0.93 -0.13 -12.44
CA ALA A 72 1.74 1.07 -12.20
C ALA A 72 2.03 1.27 -10.70
N TYR A 73 1.03 1.04 -9.84
CA TYR A 73 1.21 1.12 -8.37
C TYR A 73 2.01 -0.07 -7.81
N VAL A 74 1.85 -1.27 -8.38
CA VAL A 74 2.67 -2.43 -8.02
C VAL A 74 4.13 -2.19 -8.36
N GLN A 75 4.46 -1.60 -9.52
CA GLN A 75 5.84 -1.38 -9.93
C GLN A 75 6.52 -0.27 -9.14
N GLY A 76 5.77 0.77 -8.77
CA GLY A 76 6.26 1.74 -7.78
C GLY A 76 6.03 3.19 -8.12
N ALA A 77 4.84 3.53 -8.63
CA ALA A 77 4.41 4.94 -8.77
C ALA A 77 4.71 5.80 -7.51
N GLU A 78 4.64 5.20 -6.32
CA GLU A 78 4.94 5.87 -5.04
C GLU A 78 6.16 5.22 -4.30
N GLY A 79 7.06 4.56 -5.04
CA GLY A 79 8.21 3.80 -4.51
C GLY A 79 8.17 2.28 -4.76
N ALA A 80 9.31 1.69 -5.10
CA ALA A 80 9.39 0.26 -5.44
C ALA A 80 9.04 -0.64 -4.24
N PRO A 81 8.30 -1.76 -4.43
CA PRO A 81 7.92 -2.67 -3.34
C PRO A 81 9.10 -3.19 -2.54
N LYS A 82 10.24 -3.46 -3.21
CA LYS A 82 11.45 -3.94 -2.55
C LYS A 82 12.03 -2.90 -1.58
N ALA A 83 12.05 -1.63 -1.97
CA ALA A 83 12.54 -0.54 -1.12
C ALA A 83 11.62 -0.33 0.10
N LEU A 84 10.29 -0.39 -0.11
CA LEU A 84 9.33 -0.28 0.98
C LEU A 84 9.41 -1.45 1.96
N ARG A 85 9.58 -2.67 1.46
CA ARG A 85 9.80 -3.86 2.30
C ARG A 85 11.11 -3.77 3.09
N ASP A 86 12.19 -3.24 2.48
CA ASP A 86 13.45 -3.00 3.19
C ASP A 86 13.29 -1.96 4.32
N LEU A 87 12.59 -0.85 4.05
CA LEU A 87 12.24 0.14 5.07
C LEU A 87 11.46 -0.48 6.24
N ILE A 88 10.42 -1.27 5.95
CA ILE A 88 9.62 -1.95 6.97
C ILE A 88 10.51 -2.90 7.79
N ALA A 89 11.30 -3.75 7.10
CA ALA A 89 12.15 -4.74 7.75
C ALA A 89 13.20 -4.10 8.67
N ARG A 90 13.90 -3.07 8.19
CA ARG A 90 14.89 -2.32 8.99
C ARG A 90 14.24 -1.66 10.20
N SER A 91 13.09 -1.03 10.00
CA SER A 91 12.40 -0.32 11.08
C SER A 91 11.92 -1.27 12.19
N LEU A 92 11.61 -2.52 11.85
CA LEU A 92 11.32 -3.60 12.80
C LEU A 92 12.58 -4.08 13.52
N VAL A 93 13.65 -4.40 12.79
CA VAL A 93 14.89 -4.94 13.35
C VAL A 93 15.61 -3.93 14.26
N GLU A 94 15.63 -2.67 13.87
CA GLU A 94 16.28 -1.60 14.62
C GLU A 94 15.41 -1.05 15.77
N GLY A 95 14.20 -1.61 15.97
CA GLY A 95 13.28 -1.16 17.01
C GLY A 95 12.82 0.29 16.87
N ARG A 96 12.85 0.84 15.64
CA ARG A 96 12.49 2.25 15.37
C ARG A 96 10.99 2.51 15.48
N VAL A 97 10.18 1.47 15.34
CA VAL A 97 8.71 1.52 15.47
C VAL A 97 8.30 1.02 16.84
N ARG A 98 7.56 1.83 17.59
CA ARG A 98 6.90 1.39 18.82
C ARG A 98 5.51 0.88 18.46
N ILE A 99 5.40 -0.43 18.20
CA ILE A 99 4.09 -1.08 18.11
C ILE A 99 3.55 -1.15 19.54
N LYS A 100 2.80 -0.11 19.94
CA LYS A 100 1.90 -0.15 21.11
C LYS A 100 0.47 -0.15 20.60
#